data_AF-J9FN85-F1
#
_entry.id   AF-J9FN85-F1
#
_cell.length_a   1.000
_cell.length_b   1.000
_cell.length_c   1.000
_cell.angle_alpha   90.00
_cell.angle_beta   90.00
_cell.angle_gamma   90.00
#
_symmetry.space_group_name_H-M   'P 1'
#
loop_
_entity.id
_entity.type
_entity.pdbx_description
1 polymer ?
#
loop_
_entity_poly.entity_id
_entity_poly.type
_entity_poly.pdbx_seq_one_letter_code
_entity_poly.pdbx_strand_id
1 'polypeptide(L)'
;ENAIREDTCLVTVMFANNEIGTVQPIKEIGALCRSKGIPFHTDAVQAAGHMAIDVNDMNIDMMSISGHKFHAPKGIGVLYAKRNMPLFNLIEGGAQERGKRAGTENVAGIMAMAAALKESCEHMDENNAKIIPMRDKLFA
;
A
#
# COMPACT_ATOMS: atom_id res chain seq x y z
N GLU A 1 14.27 -9.25 13.50
CA GLU A 1 15.55 -9.82 13.04
C GLU A 1 15.63 -11.33 13.23
N ASN A 2 15.45 -11.87 14.43
CA ASN A 2 15.57 -13.31 14.73
C ASN A 2 14.74 -14.26 13.84
N ALA A 3 13.62 -13.78 13.28
CA ALA A 3 12.77 -14.58 12.38
C ALA A 3 13.30 -14.66 10.93
N ILE A 4 14.26 -13.80 10.55
CA ILE A 4 14.85 -13.80 9.22
C ILE A 4 15.88 -14.93 9.14
N ARG A 5 15.73 -15.79 8.14
CA ARG A 5 16.61 -16.91 7.83
C ARG A 5 17.33 -16.68 6.50
N GLU A 6 18.37 -17.46 6.23
CA GLU A 6 19.13 -17.42 4.97
C GLU A 6 18.26 -17.67 3.72
N ASP A 7 17.16 -18.42 3.86
CA ASP A 7 16.20 -18.75 2.81
C ASP A 7 14.99 -17.80 2.74
N THR A 8 15.02 -16.66 3.45
CA THR A 8 13.90 -15.71 3.46
C THR A 8 13.79 -15.00 2.12
N CYS A 9 12.76 -15.32 1.34
CA CYS A 9 12.57 -14.80 -0.02
C CYS A 9 11.75 -13.50 -0.10
N LEU A 10 10.94 -13.21 0.92
CA LEU A 10 10.06 -12.04 0.97
C LEU A 10 9.71 -11.74 2.43
N VAL A 11 9.69 -10.46 2.78
CA VAL A 11 9.03 -9.98 4.01
C VAL A 11 7.75 -9.25 3.61
N THR A 12 6.65 -9.60 4.25
CA THR A 12 5.37 -8.90 4.10
C THR A 12 4.83 -8.48 5.45
N VAL A 13 4.54 -7.20 5.62
CA VAL A 13 3.96 -6.64 6.86
C VAL A 13 2.90 -5.61 6.46
N MET A 14 1.76 -5.58 7.15
CA MET A 14 0.77 -4.53 6.90
C MET A 14 1.26 -3.18 7.43
N PHE A 15 0.92 -2.08 6.76
CA PHE A 15 1.30 -0.73 7.15
C PHE A 15 0.57 -0.30 8.42
N ALA A 16 -0.74 -0.47 8.44
CA ALA A 16 -1.61 -0.13 9.56
C ALA A 16 -2.69 -1.21 9.73
N ASN A 17 -2.90 -1.65 10.96
CA ASN A 17 -3.89 -2.68 11.26
C ASN A 17 -5.33 -2.16 11.07
N ASN A 18 -6.16 -2.92 10.35
CA ASN A 18 -7.54 -2.54 10.03
C ASN A 18 -8.53 -2.66 11.20
N GLU A 19 -8.19 -3.38 12.26
CA GLU A 19 -9.08 -3.62 13.40
C GLU A 19 -8.81 -2.63 14.53
N ILE A 20 -7.54 -2.50 14.92
CA ILE A 20 -7.12 -1.68 16.07
C ILE A 20 -6.35 -0.42 15.69
N GLY A 21 -6.06 -0.20 14.40
CA GLY A 21 -5.40 1.02 13.91
C GLY A 21 -3.90 1.12 14.19
N THR A 22 -3.26 0.07 14.73
CA THR A 22 -1.82 0.08 15.04
C THR A 22 -0.99 0.24 13.77
N VAL A 23 -0.23 1.33 13.71
CA VAL A 23 0.75 1.61 12.66
C VAL A 23 2.03 0.83 12.92
N GLN A 24 2.55 0.15 11.90
CA GLN A 24 3.80 -0.62 11.97
C GLN A 24 5.02 0.26 11.63
N PRO A 25 6.22 -0.06 12.15
CA PRO A 25 7.46 0.67 11.87
C PRO A 25 8.02 0.33 10.48
N ILE A 26 7.32 0.76 9.42
CA ILE A 26 7.57 0.34 8.04
C ILE A 26 8.94 0.81 7.53
N LYS A 27 9.40 2.00 7.93
CA LYS A 27 10.71 2.52 7.53
C LYS A 27 11.85 1.67 8.08
N GLU A 28 11.75 1.28 9.34
CA GLU A 28 12.70 0.43 10.05
C GLU A 28 12.71 -0.99 9.48
N ILE A 29 11.53 -1.56 9.21
CA ILE A 29 11.39 -2.87 8.57
C ILE A 29 12.01 -2.85 7.17
N GLY A 30 11.71 -1.82 6.37
CA GLY A 30 12.25 -1.67 5.03
C GLY A 30 13.77 -1.51 5.03
N ALA A 31 14.33 -0.73 5.95
CA ALA A 31 15.78 -0.59 6.12
C ALA A 31 16.44 -1.94 6.48
N LEU A 32 15.82 -2.71 7.38
CA LEU A 32 16.30 -4.05 7.73
C LEU A 32 16.28 -5.00 6.52
N CYS A 33 15.18 -5.03 5.77
CA CYS A 33 15.05 -5.87 4.58
C CYS A 33 16.08 -5.50 3.50
N ARG A 34 16.24 -4.19 3.24
CA ARG A 34 17.26 -3.65 2.32
C ARG A 34 18.67 -4.08 2.73
N SER A 35 19.01 -4.00 4.02
CA SER A 35 20.34 -4.38 4.52
C SER A 35 20.67 -5.86 4.33
N LYS A 36 19.65 -6.73 4.25
CA LYS A 36 19.79 -8.18 4.04
C LYS A 36 19.51 -8.61 2.59
N GLY A 37 19.23 -7.67 1.69
CA GLY A 37 18.91 -7.96 0.29
C GLY A 37 17.57 -8.68 0.09
N ILE A 38 16.65 -8.59 1.06
CA ILE A 38 15.35 -9.27 1.02
C ILE A 38 14.31 -8.30 0.46
N PRO A 39 13.52 -8.69 -0.56
CA PRO A 39 12.39 -7.90 -1.03
C PRO A 39 11.38 -7.60 0.08
N PHE A 40 10.88 -6.38 0.12
CA PHE A 40 9.88 -5.96 1.10
C PHE A 40 8.55 -5.58 0.45
N HIS A 41 7.48 -6.26 0.86
CA HIS A 41 6.10 -5.90 0.57
C HIS A 41 5.42 -5.29 1.78
N THR A 42 4.61 -4.24 1.58
CA THR A 42 3.69 -3.76 2.61
C THR A 42 2.24 -3.71 2.13
N ASP A 43 1.32 -4.20 2.96
CA ASP A 43 -0.11 -3.96 2.75
C ASP A 43 -0.48 -2.56 3.27
N ALA A 44 -0.68 -1.60 2.38
CA ALA A 44 -1.02 -0.22 2.72
C ALA A 44 -2.52 0.08 2.54
N VAL A 45 -3.40 -0.92 2.51
CA VAL A 45 -4.84 -0.74 2.26
C VAL A 45 -5.50 0.24 3.24
N GLN A 46 -5.07 0.26 4.51
CA GLN A 46 -5.58 1.18 5.52
C GLN A 46 -4.75 2.46 5.68
N ALA A 47 -3.56 2.53 5.09
CA ALA A 47 -2.66 3.67 5.23
C ALA A 47 -2.76 4.62 4.03
N ALA A 48 -2.93 4.10 2.82
CA ALA A 48 -3.01 4.89 1.60
C ALA A 48 -4.21 5.86 1.66
N GLY A 49 -3.94 7.14 1.42
CA GLY A 49 -4.92 8.22 1.52
C GLY A 49 -5.13 8.79 2.93
N HIS A 50 -4.57 8.15 3.96
CA HIS A 50 -4.72 8.56 5.38
C HIS A 50 -3.39 8.91 6.05
N MET A 51 -2.29 8.37 5.51
CA MET A 51 -0.93 8.56 6.01
C MET A 51 0.04 8.84 4.86
N ALA A 52 1.08 9.64 5.15
CA ALA A 52 2.15 9.88 4.21
C ALA A 52 2.94 8.59 3.95
N ILE A 53 3.13 8.24 2.68
CA ILE A 53 3.87 7.07 2.25
C ILE A 53 4.88 7.48 1.18
N ASP A 54 6.16 7.28 1.46
CA ASP A 54 7.24 7.41 0.49
C ASP A 54 7.93 6.06 0.33
N VAL A 55 7.71 5.42 -0.83
CA VAL A 55 8.25 4.09 -1.13
C VAL A 55 9.77 4.04 -1.17
N ASN A 56 10.44 5.16 -1.48
CA ASN A 56 11.89 5.22 -1.53
C ASN A 56 12.46 5.39 -0.12
N ASP A 57 11.95 6.35 0.64
CA ASP A 57 12.40 6.60 2.03
C ASP A 57 12.13 5.39 2.93
N MET A 58 11.02 4.68 2.69
CA MET A 58 10.63 3.49 3.45
C MET A 58 11.19 2.18 2.90
N ASN A 59 12.00 2.20 1.83
CA ASN A 59 12.57 1.00 1.21
C ASN A 59 11.54 -0.08 0.80
N ILE A 60 10.37 0.35 0.32
CA ILE A 60 9.29 -0.53 -0.10
C ILE A 60 9.57 -1.03 -1.53
N ASP A 61 9.62 -2.34 -1.74
CA ASP A 61 9.78 -2.91 -3.09
C ASP A 61 8.43 -3.29 -3.73
N MET A 62 7.41 -3.60 -2.92
CA MET A 62 6.03 -3.82 -3.37
C MET A 62 5.01 -3.25 -2.36
N MET A 63 3.86 -2.77 -2.83
CA MET A 63 2.82 -2.28 -1.92
C MET A 63 1.41 -2.44 -2.48
N SER A 64 0.51 -2.98 -1.65
CA SER A 64 -0.91 -3.19 -2.00
C SER A 64 -1.79 -2.04 -1.50
N ILE A 65 -2.73 -1.61 -2.34
CA ILE A 65 -3.67 -0.51 -2.06
C ILE A 65 -5.08 -0.89 -2.59
N SER A 66 -6.14 -0.50 -1.88
CA SER A 66 -7.54 -0.69 -2.33
C SER A 66 -8.33 0.61 -2.33
N GLY A 67 -8.95 0.95 -3.47
CA GLY A 67 -9.59 2.26 -3.67
C GLY A 67 -10.73 2.57 -2.72
N HIS A 68 -11.55 1.57 -2.38
CA HIS A 68 -12.74 1.77 -1.55
C HIS A 68 -12.44 2.10 -0.07
N LYS A 69 -11.17 2.14 0.34
CA LYS A 69 -10.73 2.59 1.67
C LYS A 69 -10.43 4.09 1.75
N PHE A 70 -10.41 4.77 0.60
CA PHE A 70 -10.25 6.22 0.48
C PHE A 70 -11.24 6.77 -0.56
N HIS A 71 -12.50 6.33 -0.47
CA HIS A 71 -13.64 6.87 -1.21
C HIS A 71 -13.71 6.59 -2.73
N ALA A 72 -12.84 5.74 -3.29
CA ALA A 72 -13.02 5.27 -4.66
C ALA A 72 -14.12 4.16 -4.74
N PRO A 73 -14.63 3.84 -5.95
CA PRO A 73 -15.53 2.71 -6.15
C PRO A 73 -14.93 1.37 -5.69
N LYS A 74 -15.79 0.42 -5.33
CA LYS A 74 -15.37 -0.97 -5.08
C LYS A 74 -14.90 -1.63 -6.39
N GLY A 75 -14.02 -2.63 -6.28
CA GLY A 75 -13.54 -3.40 -7.44
C GLY A 75 -12.33 -2.80 -8.16
N ILE A 76 -11.62 -1.85 -7.54
CA ILE A 76 -10.35 -1.32 -8.03
C ILE A 76 -9.29 -1.30 -6.92
N GLY A 77 -8.04 -1.61 -7.30
CA GLY A 77 -6.88 -1.62 -6.42
C GLY A 77 -5.60 -1.39 -7.23
N VAL A 78 -4.49 -1.22 -6.51
CA VAL A 78 -3.16 -0.98 -7.07
C VAL A 78 -2.17 -1.88 -6.39
N LEU A 79 -1.29 -2.49 -7.18
CA LEU A 79 -0.03 -3.05 -6.72
C LEU A 79 1.09 -2.13 -7.20
N TYR A 80 1.69 -1.38 -6.29
CA TYR A 80 2.99 -0.78 -6.54
C TYR A 80 4.02 -1.90 -6.58
N ALA A 81 4.86 -1.88 -7.60
CA ALA A 81 6.02 -2.75 -7.69
C ALA A 81 7.21 -1.95 -8.22
N LYS A 82 8.33 -2.03 -7.50
CA LYS A 82 9.59 -1.42 -7.90
C LYS A 82 10.01 -1.98 -9.27
N ARG A 83 10.65 -1.12 -10.07
CA ARG A 83 11.15 -1.52 -11.40
C ARG A 83 12.03 -2.76 -11.28
N ASN A 84 11.84 -3.71 -12.22
CA ASN A 84 12.53 -5.00 -12.29
C ASN A 84 12.20 -5.97 -11.16
N MET A 85 11.13 -5.76 -10.38
CA MET A 85 10.68 -6.78 -9.44
C MET A 85 10.19 -8.03 -10.17
N PRO A 86 10.64 -9.23 -9.78
CA PRO A 86 10.23 -10.48 -10.43
C PRO A 86 8.79 -10.82 -10.05
N LEU A 87 7.85 -10.26 -10.81
CA LEU A 87 6.42 -10.56 -10.70
C LEU A 87 6.00 -11.62 -11.71
N PHE A 88 5.44 -12.71 -11.18
CA PHE A 88 4.70 -13.71 -11.94
C PHE A 88 3.25 -13.23 -12.14
N ASN A 89 2.67 -13.60 -13.28
CA ASN A 89 1.31 -13.23 -13.61
C ASN A 89 0.34 -14.13 -12.84
N LEU A 90 -0.50 -13.55 -11.98
CA LEU A 90 -1.60 -14.29 -11.37
C LEU A 90 -2.76 -14.47 -12.35
N ILE A 91 -2.97 -13.49 -13.22
CA ILE A 91 -3.99 -13.50 -14.27
C ILE A 91 -3.26 -13.49 -15.61
N GLU A 92 -3.32 -14.61 -16.31
CA GLU A 92 -2.72 -14.80 -17.62
C GLU A 92 -3.70 -14.42 -18.75
N GLY A 93 -3.17 -14.03 -19.91
CA GLY A 93 -3.97 -13.62 -21.07
C GLY A 93 -3.28 -12.54 -21.90
N GLY A 94 -4.04 -11.50 -22.26
CA GLY A 94 -3.54 -10.38 -23.07
C GLY A 94 -2.42 -9.55 -22.41
N ALA A 95 -1.95 -8.54 -23.15
CA ALA A 95 -0.79 -7.72 -22.77
C ALA A 95 -1.13 -6.52 -21.85
N GLN A 96 -2.31 -6.50 -21.23
CA GLN A 96 -2.72 -5.45 -20.29
C GLN A 96 -1.73 -5.33 -19.11
N GLU A 97 -1.66 -4.15 -18.49
CA GLU A 97 -0.76 -3.86 -17.37
C GLU A 97 0.69 -4.30 -17.66
N ARG A 98 1.20 -3.98 -18.86
CA ARG A 98 2.55 -4.36 -19.35
C ARG A 98 2.76 -5.88 -19.43
N GLY A 99 1.70 -6.62 -19.72
CA GLY A 99 1.69 -8.08 -19.72
C GLY A 99 1.86 -8.71 -18.34
N LYS A 100 1.60 -7.95 -17.25
CA LYS A 100 1.69 -8.44 -15.87
C LYS A 100 0.37 -8.87 -15.26
N ARG A 101 -0.75 -8.35 -15.77
CA ARG A 101 -2.09 -8.68 -15.31
C ARG A 101 -3.06 -8.54 -16.46
N ALA A 102 -3.50 -9.66 -17.01
CA ALA A 102 -4.38 -9.68 -18.16
C ALA A 102 -5.83 -9.26 -17.83
N GLY A 103 -6.58 -8.97 -18.90
CA GLY A 103 -8.00 -8.60 -18.86
C GLY A 103 -8.19 -7.10 -19.06
N THR A 104 -9.19 -6.74 -19.87
CA THR A 104 -9.50 -5.35 -20.23
C THR A 104 -9.55 -4.47 -18.98
N GLU A 105 -8.82 -3.36 -19.04
CA GLU A 105 -8.65 -2.46 -17.91
C GLU A 105 -9.98 -1.81 -17.53
N ASN A 106 -10.25 -1.73 -16.23
CA ASN A 106 -11.38 -0.97 -15.70
C ASN A 106 -11.04 0.53 -15.73
N VAL A 107 -11.02 1.14 -16.92
CA VAL A 107 -10.60 2.54 -17.13
C VAL A 107 -11.36 3.51 -16.23
N ALA A 108 -12.68 3.33 -16.10
CA ALA A 108 -13.49 4.16 -15.21
C ALA A 108 -13.08 4.02 -13.74
N GLY A 109 -12.86 2.79 -13.28
CA GLY A 109 -12.37 2.51 -11.92
C GLY A 109 -10.98 3.06 -11.66
N ILE A 110 -10.06 2.94 -12.62
CA ILE A 110 -8.69 3.47 -12.55
C ILE A 110 -8.73 5.00 -12.40
N MET A 111 -9.49 5.69 -13.25
CA MET A 111 -9.63 7.14 -13.18
C MET A 111 -10.27 7.60 -11.87
N ALA A 112 -11.30 6.91 -11.41
CA ALA A 112 -11.96 7.21 -10.14
C ALA A 112 -11.01 7.01 -8.94
N MET A 113 -10.22 5.93 -8.92
CA MET A 113 -9.23 5.68 -7.87
C MET A 113 -8.12 6.72 -7.87
N ALA A 114 -7.63 7.14 -9.05
CA ALA A 114 -6.63 8.19 -9.15
C ALA A 114 -7.14 9.54 -8.60
N ALA A 115 -8.38 9.92 -8.95
CA ALA A 115 -9.01 11.12 -8.43
C ALA A 115 -9.22 11.06 -6.91
N ALA A 116 -9.75 9.94 -6.40
CA ALA A 116 -10.01 9.76 -4.98
C ALA A 116 -8.72 9.74 -4.13
N LEU A 117 -7.66 9.10 -4.63
CA LEU A 117 -6.36 9.09 -3.95
C LEU A 117 -5.75 10.49 -3.92
N LYS A 118 -5.82 11.24 -5.04
CA LYS A 118 -5.34 12.62 -5.11
C LYS A 118 -6.06 13.50 -4.08
N GLU A 119 -7.38 13.48 -4.09
CA GLU A 119 -8.22 14.23 -3.16
C GLU A 119 -7.88 13.90 -1.69
N SER A 120 -7.76 12.60 -1.38
CA SER A 120 -7.45 12.13 -0.02
C SER A 120 -6.06 12.59 0.43
N CYS A 121 -5.06 12.56 -0.45
CA CYS A 121 -3.72 13.04 -0.14
C CYS A 121 -3.64 14.57 0.01
N GLU A 122 -4.35 15.33 -0.81
CA GLU A 122 -4.37 16.80 -0.75
C GLU A 122 -5.01 17.33 0.55
N HIS A 123 -5.97 16.58 1.11
CA HIS A 123 -6.70 16.96 2.33
C HIS A 123 -6.29 16.15 3.57
N MET A 124 -5.20 15.38 3.49
CA MET A 124 -4.80 14.43 4.54
C MET A 124 -4.62 15.10 5.91
N ASP A 125 -3.87 16.20 5.96
CA ASP A 125 -3.60 16.93 7.21
C ASP A 125 -4.87 17.55 7.80
N GLU A 126 -5.72 18.13 6.95
CA GLU A 126 -7.01 18.69 7.36
C GLU A 126 -7.94 17.61 7.93
N ASN A 127 -8.02 16.45 7.27
CA ASN A 127 -8.83 15.33 7.72
C ASN A 127 -8.32 14.78 9.05
N ASN A 128 -7.00 14.60 9.18
CA ASN A 128 -6.38 14.14 10.43
C ASN A 128 -6.63 15.12 11.59
N ALA A 129 -6.52 16.43 11.33
CA ALA A 129 -6.81 17.46 12.33
C ALA A 129 -8.27 17.47 12.80
N LYS A 130 -9.21 17.01 11.97
CA LYS A 130 -10.63 16.86 12.34
C LYS A 130 -10.91 15.53 13.05
N ILE A 131 -10.38 14.42 12.55
CA ILE A 131 -10.74 13.06 13.00
C ILE A 131 -10.09 12.73 14.34
N ILE A 132 -8.82 13.12 14.56
CA ILE A 132 -8.08 12.77 15.78
C ILE A 132 -8.81 13.28 17.04
N PRO A 133 -9.23 14.57 17.14
CA PRO A 133 -9.97 15.06 18.31
C PRO A 133 -11.32 14.34 18.51
N MET A 134 -12.00 13.96 17.43
CA MET A 134 -13.27 13.22 17.52
C MET A 134 -13.06 11.81 18.09
N ARG A 135 -12.00 11.11 17.64
CA ARG A 135 -11.60 9.81 18.17
C ARG A 135 -11.22 9.92 19.65
N ASP A 136 -10.40 10.90 20.00
CA ASP A 136 -9.94 11.08 21.38
C ASP A 136 -11.10 11.39 22.34
N LYS A 137 -12.09 12.15 21.86
CA LYS A 137 -13.36 12.36 22.59
C LYS A 137 -14.18 11.08 22.78
N LEU A 138 -14.11 10.13 21.84
CA LEU A 138 -14.82 8.86 21.95
C LEU A 138 -14.17 7.90 22.96
N PHE A 139 -12.86 8.02 23.16
CA PHE A 139 -12.11 7.20 24.12
C PHE A 139 -12.09 7.75 25.55
N ALA A 140 -12.38 9.04 25.71
CA ALA A 140 -12.53 9.71 27.01
C ALA A 140 -13.87 9.38 27.67
#